data_AF-A0A4R8Z6D1-F1
#
_entry.id   AF-A0A4R8Z6D1-F1
#
_cell.length_a   1.000
_cell.length_b   1.000
_cell.length_c   1.000
_cell.angle_alpha   90.00
_cell.angle_beta   90.00
_cell.angle_gamma   90.00
#
_symmetry.space_group_name_H-M   'P 1'
#
loop_
_entity.id
_entity.type
_entity.pdbx_description
1 polymer ?
#
loop_
_entity_poly.entity_id
_entity_poly.type
_entity_poly.pdbx_seq_one_letter_code
_entity_poly.pdbx_strand_id
1 'polypeptide(L)' 'MAAARRRFTQEFKDELCREVINTSKPIKDVATAYGVGPETLRN' A
#
# COMPACT_ATOMS: atom_id res chain seq x y z
N MET A 1 -2.53 17.89 -17.71
CA MET A 1 -3.13 17.29 -16.50
C MET A 1 -2.17 16.24 -15.99
N ALA A 2 -1.26 16.61 -15.10
CA ALA A 2 -0.22 15.71 -14.59
C ALA A 2 -0.91 14.56 -13.86
N ALA A 3 -0.75 13.35 -14.37
CA ALA A 3 -1.17 12.13 -13.68
C ALA A 3 -0.65 12.24 -12.25
N ALA A 4 -1.57 12.36 -11.30
CA ALA A 4 -1.24 12.30 -9.90
C ALA A 4 -0.57 10.94 -9.70
N ARG A 5 0.78 10.93 -9.69
CA ARG A 5 1.54 9.94 -8.95
C ARG A 5 0.91 10.01 -7.57
N ARG A 6 -0.03 9.10 -7.29
CA ARG A 6 -0.68 8.95 -5.99
C ARG A 6 0.49 8.78 -5.04
N ARG A 7 0.94 9.88 -4.45
CA ARG A 7 1.95 9.85 -3.40
C ARG A 7 1.18 9.23 -2.26
N PHE A 8 1.24 7.90 -2.18
CA PHE A 8 0.81 7.19 -0.99
C PHE A 8 1.51 7.89 0.16
N THR A 9 0.72 8.52 1.02
CA THR A 9 1.23 9.26 2.16
C THR A 9 2.01 8.29 3.04
N GLN A 10 2.98 8.80 3.80
CA GLN A 10 3.71 7.95 4.75
C GLN A 10 2.73 7.21 5.67
N GLU A 11 1.67 7.89 6.09
CA GLU A 11 0.57 7.33 6.89
C GLU A 11 -0.03 6.07 6.26
N PHE A 12 -0.28 6.08 4.94
CA PHE A 12 -0.81 4.91 4.25
C PHE A 12 0.19 3.73 4.23
N LYS A 13 1.49 4.02 4.03
CA LYS A 13 2.54 2.99 4.10
C LYS A 13 2.68 2.40 5.50
N ASP A 14 2.57 3.24 6.52
CA ASP A 14 2.59 2.85 7.94
C ASP A 14 1.39 1.95 8.28
N GLU A 15 0.20 2.30 7.80
CA GLU A 15 -1.01 1.50 8.03
C GLU A 15 -0.89 0.12 7.39
N LEU A 16 -0.43 0.06 6.13
CA LEU A 16 -0.18 -1.21 5.46
C LEU A 16 0.89 -2.05 6.17
N CYS A 17 1.95 -1.43 6.66
CA CYS A 17 3.02 -2.11 7.41
C CYS A 17 2.47 -2.75 8.69
N ARG A 18 1.67 -2.00 9.46
CA ARG A 18 1.02 -2.51 10.67
C ARG A 18 0.08 -3.66 10.37
N GLU A 19 -0.69 -3.57 9.29
CA GLU A 19 -1.63 -4.62 8.93
C GLU A 19 -0.90 -5.90 8.49
N VAL A 20 0.21 -5.80 7.76
CA VAL A 20 1.09 -6.94 7.45
C VAL A 20 1.59 -7.61 8.72
N ILE A 21 2.01 -6.84 9.72
CA ILE A 21 2.49 -7.35 11.01
C ILE A 21 1.35 -8.05 11.77
N ASN A 22 0.19 -7.41 11.88
CA ASN A 22 -0.96 -7.93 12.62
C ASN A 22 -1.56 -9.18 11.99
N THR A 23 -1.69 -9.19 10.66
CA THR A 23 -2.35 -10.28 9.94
C THR A 23 -1.37 -11.36 9.50
N SER A 24 -0.06 -11.12 9.60
CA SER A 24 0.99 -11.96 9.02
C SER A 24 0.75 -12.28 7.53
N LYS A 25 0.05 -11.39 6.81
CA LYS A 25 -0.22 -11.51 5.37
C LYS A 25 0.81 -10.70 4.59
N PRO A 26 1.18 -11.14 3.38
CA PRO A 26 2.15 -10.41 2.59
C PRO A 26 1.58 -9.04 2.18
N ILE A 27 2.46 -8.03 2.10
CA ILE A 27 2.11 -6.64 1.75
C ILE A 27 1.29 -6.52 0.45
N LYS A 28 1.52 -7.44 -0.50
CA LYS A 28 0.75 -7.52 -1.75
C LYS A 28 -0.73 -7.82 -1.52
N ASP A 29 -1.06 -8.72 -0.59
CA ASP A 29 -2.43 -9.13 -0.28
C ASP A 29 -3.13 -8.02 0.49
N VAL A 30 -2.43 -7.42 1.46
CA VAL A 30 -2.93 -6.26 2.20
C VAL A 30 -3.17 -5.09 1.24
N ALA A 31 -2.22 -4.73 0.39
CA ALA A 31 -2.40 -3.67 -0.59
C ALA A 31 -3.57 -3.96 -1.55
N THR A 32 -3.69 -5.20 -2.04
CA THR A 32 -4.82 -5.61 -2.88
C THR A 32 -6.15 -5.46 -2.15
N ALA A 33 -6.23 -5.84 -0.87
CA ALA A 33 -7.42 -5.66 -0.04
C ALA A 33 -7.79 -4.18 0.17
N TYR A 34 -6.79 -3.30 0.22
CA TYR A 34 -6.97 -1.85 0.29
C TYR A 34 -7.22 -1.19 -1.08
N GLY A 35 -7.33 -1.97 -2.17
CA GLY A 35 -7.53 -1.44 -3.52
C GLY A 35 -6.28 -0.78 -4.12
N VAL A 36 -5.11 -1.05 -3.54
CA VAL A 36 -3.81 -0.55 -3.97
C VAL A 36 -3.12 -1.62 -4.79
N GLY A 37 -2.99 -1.35 -6.08
CA GLY A 37 -2.26 -2.23 -6.99
C GLY A 37 -0.82 -2.40 -6.53
N PRO A 38 -0.26 -3.63 -6.50
CA PRO A 38 1.13 -3.86 -6.10
C PRO A 38 2.14 -3.12 -6.98
N GLU A 39 1.73 -2.68 -8.17
CA GLU A 39 2.47 -1.77 -9.05
C GLU A 39 2.85 -0.45 -8.37
N THR A 40 2.05 0.03 -7.43
CA THR A 40 2.30 1.31 -6.75
C THR A 40 3.18 1.19 -5.51
N LEU A 41 3.35 -0.02 -4.98
CA LEU A 41 4.32 -0.32 -3.94
C LEU A 41 5.74 -0.49 -4.49
N ARG A 42 5.87 -0.63 -5.81
CA ARG A 42 7.15 -0.92 -6.48
C ARG A 42 8.03 0.32 -6.69
N ASN A 43 7.60 1.50 -6.19
CA ASN A 43 8.22 2.80 -6.46
C ASN A 43 8.47 3.65 -5.20
#